data_AF-A0A699UXZ2-F1
#
_entry.id   AF-A0A699UXZ2-F1
#
_cell.length_a   1.000
_cell.length_b   1.000
_cell.length_c   1.000
_cell.angle_alpha   90.00
_cell.angle_beta   90.00
_cell.angle_gamma   90.00
#
_symmetry.space_group_name_H-M   'P 1'
#
loop_
_entity.id
_entity.type
_entity.pdbx_description
1 polymer ?
#
loop_
_entity_poly.entity_id
_entity_poly.type
_entity_poly.pdbx_seq_one_letter_code
_entity_poly.pdbx_strand_id
1 'polypeptide(L)'
;MYLCASCMPPSKDIGGYLSEYIHDVAHNVNTDPDVQAFAMSTLNALKCSVKAGPRHTIPGREEIEALLIGKKLTTIVFFLDETFEEIAYDMATTVANAVE
;
A
#
# COMPACT_ATOMS: atom_id res chain seq x y z
N MET A 1 -5.67 10.67 -0.10
CA MET A 1 -4.83 10.15 1.00
C MET A 1 -4.38 8.71 0.73
N TYR A 2 -5.28 7.83 0.27
CA TYR A 2 -4.97 6.43 -0.06
C TYR A 2 -3.67 6.23 -0.86
N LEU A 3 -3.54 6.88 -2.03
CA LEU A 3 -2.34 6.79 -2.87
C LEU A 3 -1.05 7.12 -2.11
N CYS A 4 -1.03 8.21 -1.36
CA CYS A 4 0.14 8.61 -0.57
C CYS A 4 0.46 7.56 0.51
N ALA A 5 -0.55 7.09 1.25
CA ALA A 5 -0.36 6.08 2.29
C ALA A 5 0.18 4.75 1.72
N SER A 6 -0.11 4.43 0.46
CA SER A 6 0.37 3.22 -0.22
C SER A 6 1.84 3.24 -0.61
N CYS A 7 2.47 4.42 -0.73
CA CYS A 7 3.86 4.54 -1.21
C CYS A 7 4.77 5.41 -0.33
N MET A 8 4.22 6.16 0.63
CA MET A 8 4.94 7.12 1.46
C MET A 8 4.50 6.97 2.92
N PRO A 9 5.31 6.32 3.78
CA PRO A 9 5.00 6.30 5.21
C PRO A 9 5.15 7.71 5.81
N PRO A 10 4.29 8.10 6.77
CA PRO A 10 4.40 9.38 7.45
C PRO A 10 5.63 9.42 8.35
N SER A 11 6.11 10.63 8.66
CA SER A 11 7.14 10.81 9.68
C SER A 11 6.62 10.45 11.08
N LYS A 12 7.54 10.22 12.01
CA LYS A 12 7.20 9.89 13.40
C LYS A 12 6.38 10.98 14.08
N ASP A 13 6.59 12.24 13.70
CA ASP A 13 5.93 13.40 14.32
C ASP A 13 4.44 13.48 13.98
N ILE A 14 4.01 12.92 12.84
CA ILE A 14 2.64 13.05 12.33
C ILE A 14 1.90 11.72 12.18
N GLY A 15 2.61 10.59 12.20
CA GLY A 15 2.04 9.27 11.93
C GLY A 15 0.90 8.87 12.87
N GLY A 16 1.03 9.19 14.17
CA GLY A 16 -0.03 8.94 15.16
C GLY A 16 -1.32 9.70 14.85
N TYR A 17 -1.20 11.01 14.64
CA TYR A 17 -2.34 11.89 14.32
C TYR A 17 -3.05 11.47 13.03
N LEU A 18 -2.30 11.12 11.98
CA LEU A 18 -2.89 10.64 10.72
C LEU A 18 -3.60 9.31 10.91
N SER A 19 -2.98 8.35 11.62
CA SER A 19 -3.59 7.05 11.85
C SER A 19 -4.89 7.17 12.66
N GLU A 20 -4.92 8.03 13.67
CA GLU A 20 -6.11 8.29 14.49
C GLU A 20 -7.22 8.94 13.65
N TYR A 21 -6.90 9.97 12.88
CA TYR A 21 -7.86 10.62 11.97
C TYR A 21 -8.47 9.63 10.98
N ILE A 22 -7.63 8.84 10.30
CA ILE A 22 -8.11 7.84 9.32
C ILE A 22 -8.96 6.77 10.03
N HIS A 23 -8.56 6.35 11.23
CA HIS A 23 -9.31 5.37 12.02
C HIS A 23 -10.70 5.87 12.40
N ASP A 24 -10.82 7.13 12.86
CA ASP A 24 -12.11 7.75 13.17
C ASP A 24 -13.02 7.78 11.94
N VAL A 25 -12.52 8.27 10.80
CA VAL A 25 -13.28 8.32 9.54
C VAL A 25 -13.71 6.91 9.09
N ALA A 26 -12.82 5.91 9.21
CA ALA A 26 -13.07 4.54 8.79
C ALA A 26 -14.13 3.79 9.63
N HIS A 27 -14.35 4.20 10.88
CA HIS A 27 -15.28 3.52 11.80
C HIS A 27 -16.49 4.39 12.20
N ASN A 28 -16.56 5.63 11.75
CA ASN A 28 -17.69 6.51 12.01
C ASN A 28 -18.89 6.08 11.15
N VAL A 29 -20.01 5.80 11.82
CA VAL A 29 -21.27 5.33 11.20
C VAL A 29 -21.96 6.40 10.35
N ASN A 30 -21.61 7.67 10.50
CA ASN A 30 -22.18 8.78 9.74
C ASN A 30 -21.35 9.16 8.51
N THR A 31 -20.19 8.52 8.31
CA THR A 31 -19.35 8.74 7.13
C THR A 31 -20.00 8.12 5.90
N ASP A 32 -19.89 8.83 4.77
CA ASP A 32 -20.29 8.31 3.45
C ASP A 32 -19.64 6.93 3.20
N PRO A 33 -20.39 5.90 2.72
CA PRO A 33 -19.86 4.55 2.57
C PRO A 33 -18.62 4.44 1.67
N ASP A 34 -18.55 5.22 0.59
CA ASP A 34 -17.40 5.19 -0.32
C ASP A 34 -16.17 5.81 0.36
N VAL A 35 -16.38 6.91 1.10
CA VAL A 35 -15.32 7.52 1.91
C VAL A 35 -14.85 6.57 3.01
N GLN A 36 -15.76 5.84 3.65
CA GLN A 36 -15.43 4.84 4.66
C GLN A 36 -14.58 3.69 4.07
N ALA A 37 -14.95 3.19 2.89
CA ALA A 37 -14.18 2.16 2.18
C ALA A 37 -12.77 2.64 1.81
N PHE A 38 -12.64 3.89 1.33
CA PHE A 38 -11.34 4.50 1.06
C PHE A 38 -10.53 4.71 2.35
N ALA A 39 -11.16 5.08 3.46
CA ALA A 39 -10.48 5.25 4.74
C ALA A 39 -9.95 3.91 5.28
N MET A 40 -10.73 2.83 5.18
CA MET A 40 -10.29 1.49 5.56
C MET A 40 -9.09 1.03 4.70
N SER A 41 -9.17 1.26 3.38
CA SER A 41 -8.08 0.96 2.45
C SER A 41 -6.81 1.78 2.76
N THR A 42 -6.99 3.06 3.07
CA THR A 42 -5.90 3.97 3.49
C THR A 42 -5.26 3.50 4.79
N LEU A 43 -6.05 3.06 5.78
CA LEU A 43 -5.54 2.56 7.06
C LEU A 43 -4.69 1.30 6.87
N ASN A 44 -5.12 0.39 5.99
CA ASN A 44 -4.34 -0.81 5.66
C ASN A 44 -3.05 -0.46 4.92
N ALA A 45 -3.14 0.40 3.90
CA ALA A 45 -1.97 0.88 3.15
C ALA A 45 -0.94 1.56 4.06
N LEU A 46 -1.39 2.36 5.03
CA LEU A 46 -0.54 3.01 6.01
C LEU A 46 0.25 2.02 6.86
N LYS A 47 -0.41 0.95 7.34
CA LYS A 47 0.25 -0.12 8.11
C LYS A 47 1.32 -0.80 7.26
N CYS A 48 0.99 -1.12 6.00
CA CYS A 48 1.92 -1.77 5.07
C CYS A 48 3.12 -0.88 4.74
N SER A 49 2.93 0.40 4.41
CA SER A 49 4.02 1.31 4.06
C SER A 49 4.92 1.63 5.25
N VAL A 50 4.37 1.74 6.47
CA VAL A 50 5.18 1.89 7.68
C VAL A 50 6.05 0.65 7.94
N LYS A 51 5.50 -0.56 7.71
CA LYS A 51 6.26 -1.81 7.84
C LYS A 51 7.35 -1.94 6.75
N ALA A 52 7.03 -1.57 5.52
CA ALA A 52 7.94 -1.64 4.38
C ALA A 52 9.05 -0.58 4.43
N GLY A 53 8.79 0.56 5.08
CA GLY A 53 9.69 1.69 5.14
C GLY A 53 9.59 2.64 3.93
N PRO A 54 10.38 3.73 3.91
CA PRO A 54 10.31 4.73 2.86
C PRO A 54 10.86 4.19 1.53
N ARG A 55 10.12 4.44 0.45
CA ARG A 55 10.60 4.17 -0.91
C ARG A 55 11.67 5.17 -1.33
N HIS A 56 12.56 4.73 -2.22
CA HIS A 56 13.56 5.59 -2.88
C HIS A 56 13.07 6.17 -4.21
N THR A 57 11.92 5.73 -4.72
CA THR A 57 11.34 6.16 -5.99
C THR A 57 9.85 6.47 -5.82
N ILE A 58 9.38 7.49 -6.54
CA ILE A 58 7.96 7.79 -6.65
C ILE A 58 7.24 6.65 -7.40
N PRO A 59 5.94 6.42 -7.15
CA PRO A 59 5.21 5.39 -7.86
C PRO A 59 5.13 5.68 -9.36
N GLY A 60 5.31 4.64 -10.17
CA GLY A 60 5.09 4.67 -11.61
C GLY A 60 3.61 4.78 -11.97
N ARG A 61 3.32 5.09 -13.24
CA ARG A 61 1.95 5.22 -13.74
C ARG A 61 1.17 3.92 -13.54
N GLU A 62 1.78 2.79 -13.86
CA GLU A 62 1.21 1.45 -13.80
C GLU A 62 0.87 1.07 -12.36
N GLU A 63 1.70 1.46 -11.39
CA GLU A 63 1.43 1.26 -9.96
C GLU A 63 0.21 2.07 -9.53
N ILE A 64 0.13 3.34 -9.94
CA ILE A 64 -1.00 4.23 -9.62
C ILE A 64 -2.31 3.67 -10.20
N GLU A 65 -2.29 3.31 -11.49
CA GLU A 65 -3.46 2.73 -12.16
C GLU A 65 -3.90 1.44 -11.49
N ALA A 66 -2.96 0.52 -11.19
CA ALA A 66 -3.25 -0.73 -10.50
C ALA A 66 -3.87 -0.50 -9.11
N LEU A 67 -3.35 0.47 -8.33
CA LEU A 67 -3.92 0.82 -7.03
C LEU A 67 -5.35 1.35 -7.14
N LEU A 68 -5.62 2.23 -8.10
CA LEU A 68 -6.94 2.86 -8.28
C LEU A 68 -8.02 1.86 -8.71
N ILE A 69 -7.65 0.81 -9.44
CA ILE A 69 -8.59 -0.25 -9.85
C ILE A 69 -8.58 -1.47 -8.90
N GLY A 70 -7.82 -1.41 -7.80
CA GLY A 70 -7.74 -2.51 -6.82
C GLY A 70 -7.04 -3.77 -7.34
N LYS A 71 -6.13 -3.63 -8.31
CA LYS A 71 -5.37 -4.73 -8.92
C LYS A 71 -3.95 -4.81 -8.35
N LYS A 72 -3.44 -6.03 -8.17
CA LYS A 72 -2.00 -6.27 -7.93
C LYS A 72 -1.25 -6.33 -9.25
N LEU A 73 -0.06 -5.75 -9.28
CA LEU A 73 0.86 -5.94 -10.39
C LEU A 73 1.48 -7.33 -10.29
N THR A 74 1.95 -7.87 -11.40
CA THR A 74 2.70 -9.13 -11.40
C THR A 74 4.06 -8.94 -12.05
N THR A 75 5.04 -9.70 -11.59
CA THR A 75 6.40 -9.75 -12.14
C THR A 75 6.90 -11.18 -12.14
N ILE A 76 7.86 -11.48 -13.01
CA ILE A 76 8.45 -12.82 -13.12
C ILE A 76 9.81 -12.81 -12.40
N VAL A 77 10.02 -13.78 -11.52
CA VAL A 77 11.32 -14.05 -10.88
C VAL A 77 11.88 -15.33 -11.47
N PHE A 78 13.15 -15.28 -11.87
CA PHE A 78 13.87 -16.43 -12.45
C PHE A 78 14.80 -17.05 -11.42
N PHE A 79 14.83 -18.39 -11.38
CA PHE A 79 15.72 -19.16 -10.54
C PHE A 79 16.97 -19.64 -11.32
N LEU A 80 17.95 -20.17 -10.59
CA LEU A 80 19.23 -20.60 -11.17
C LEU A 80 19.10 -21.82 -12.08
N ASP A 81 18.02 -22.59 -11.97
CA ASP A 81 17.72 -23.76 -12.79
C ASP A 81 16.85 -23.42 -14.02
N GLU A 82 16.78 -22.14 -14.38
CA GLU A 82 16.00 -21.60 -15.51
C GLU A 82 14.48 -21.72 -15.32
N THR A 83 13.99 -22.15 -14.16
CA THR A 83 12.57 -22.06 -13.80
C THR A 83 12.19 -20.63 -13.44
N PHE A 84 10.89 -20.35 -13.45
CA PHE A 84 10.37 -19.03 -13.10
C PHE A 84 9.08 -19.11 -12.29
N GLU A 85 8.85 -18.07 -11.50
CA GLU A 85 7.61 -17.87 -10.76
C GLU A 85 7.04 -16.47 -11.06
N GLU A 86 5.72 -16.40 -11.21
CA GLU A 86 5.00 -15.13 -11.29
C GLU A 86 4.57 -14.71 -9.88
N ILE A 87 5.02 -13.52 -9.46
CA ILE A 87 4.77 -12.99 -8.13
C ILE A 87 3.90 -11.75 -8.25
N ALA A 88 2.83 -11.70 -7.45
CA ALA A 88 1.99 -10.52 -7.31
C ALA A 88 2.58 -9.54 -6.30
N TYR A 89 2.61 -8.25 -6.63
CA TYR A 89 3.13 -7.20 -5.78
C TYR A 89 2.27 -5.93 -5.81
N ASP A 90 2.47 -5.09 -4.79
CA ASP A 90 1.99 -3.72 -4.73
C ASP A 90 3.11 -2.75 -4.31
N MET A 91 2.76 -1.48 -4.16
CA MET A 91 3.70 -0.40 -3.82
C MET A 91 4.44 -0.58 -2.49
N ALA A 92 3.97 -1.46 -1.59
CA ALA A 92 4.57 -1.70 -0.27
C ALA A 92 5.19 -3.11 -0.15
N THR A 93 5.12 -3.93 -1.20
CA THR A 93 5.72 -5.27 -1.21
C THR A 93 7.24 -5.15 -1.29
N THR A 94 7.93 -5.69 -0.28
CA THR A 94 9.41 -5.70 -0.26
C THR A 94 9.94 -6.99 -0.89
N VAL A 95 11.23 -7.01 -1.26
CA VAL A 95 11.89 -8.23 -1.73
C VAL A 95 11.80 -9.35 -0.69
N ALA A 96 11.91 -9.02 0.61
CA ALA A 96 11.74 -10.01 1.66
C ALA A 96 10.33 -10.63 1.67
N ASN A 97 9.29 -9.87 1.32
CA ASN A 97 7.92 -10.43 1.20
C ASN A 97 7.71 -11.28 -0.05
N ALA A 98 8.49 -11.04 -1.12
CA ALA A 98 8.36 -11.78 -2.37
C ALA A 98 9.10 -13.13 -2.34
N VAL A 99 10.04 -13.33 -1.41
CA VAL A 99 10.84 -14.55 -1.28
C VAL A 99 10.31 -15.51 -0.20
N GLU A 100 9.45 -15.02 0.71
CA GLU A 100 8.74 -15.82 1.72
C GLU A 100 7.46 -16.46 1.16
#